data_AF-A0A957X818-F1
#
_entry.id   AF-A0A957X818-F1
#
_cell.length_a   1.000
_cell.length_b   1.000
_cell.length_c   1.000
_cell.angle_alpha   90.00
_cell.angle_beta   90.00
_cell.angle_gamma   90.00
#
_symmetry.space_group_name_H-M   'P 1'
#
loop_
_entity.id
_entity.type
_entity.pdbx_description
1 polymer ?
#
loop_
_entity_poly.entity_id
_entity_poly.type
_entity_poly.pdbx_seq_one_letter_code
_entity_poly.pdbx_strand_id
1 'polypeptide(L)'
;TILTGVNIPAELGEHYGPRPDDRVRALLRRGSIFTQLQALGLHSFFCNAYPPGYFEGINRGRRLLSAIPYAATLAGQALPTAYSLRRGYALAADFTNEGWRDHMGYHDIPVFTPADAGAQLWQIAQPYHFTFFEHWQTDLLGHRGDFDAAVANFQRFDAFLLGLLNATDLRNTLIIVAADHGNVEECNHGKHTTNPALTLLLGAEHDVYATRIQRLDDFVSAIITFLTKA
;
A
#
# COMPACT_ATOMS: atom_id res chain seq x y z
N THR A 1 5.44 -11.09 3.18
CA THR A 1 5.85 -11.65 1.89
C THR A 1 6.16 -10.57 0.87
N ILE A 2 5.16 -9.79 0.40
CA ILE A 2 5.36 -8.69 -0.58
C ILE A 2 6.50 -7.74 -0.20
N LEU A 3 6.56 -7.31 1.07
CA LEU A 3 7.56 -6.35 1.53
C LEU A 3 8.97 -6.91 1.60
N THR A 4 9.17 -8.21 1.75
CA THR A 4 10.47 -8.82 2.06
C THR A 4 11.04 -9.62 0.90
N GLY A 5 10.21 -10.06 -0.04
CA GLY A 5 10.60 -11.04 -1.05
C GLY A 5 10.83 -12.43 -0.45
N VAL A 6 10.30 -12.68 0.76
CA VAL A 6 10.43 -13.93 1.50
C VAL A 6 9.05 -14.43 1.85
N ASN A 7 8.77 -15.71 1.60
CA ASN A 7 7.53 -16.37 2.03
C ASN A 7 7.50 -16.52 3.56
N ILE A 8 7.05 -15.48 4.26
CA ILE A 8 7.04 -15.41 5.72
C ILE A 8 6.23 -16.56 6.34
N PRO A 9 5.01 -16.89 5.86
CA PRO A 9 4.28 -18.03 6.42
C PRO A 9 5.01 -19.36 6.28
N ALA A 10 5.70 -19.59 5.15
CA ALA A 10 6.50 -20.81 4.98
C ALA A 10 7.73 -20.84 5.91
N GLU A 11 8.41 -19.70 6.08
CA GLU A 11 9.57 -19.57 6.98
C GLU A 11 9.20 -19.79 8.46
N LEU A 12 8.02 -19.31 8.86
CA LEU A 12 7.56 -19.37 10.25
C LEU A 12 6.68 -20.60 10.57
N GLY A 13 6.21 -21.32 9.56
CA GLY A 13 5.28 -22.45 9.67
C GLY A 13 3.83 -22.04 9.97
N GLU A 14 3.51 -20.74 9.98
CA GLU A 14 2.17 -20.22 10.26
C GLU A 14 1.95 -18.82 9.66
N HIS A 15 0.68 -18.45 9.46
CA HIS A 15 0.32 -17.09 9.09
C HIS A 15 0.11 -16.23 10.35
N TYR A 16 0.66 -15.02 10.38
CA TYR A 16 0.43 -14.05 11.45
C TYR A 16 -0.35 -12.83 10.96
N GLY A 17 -1.18 -12.26 11.83
CA GLY A 17 -2.03 -11.11 11.50
C GLY A 17 -1.28 -9.84 11.09
N PRO A 18 -2.00 -8.77 10.73
CA PRO A 18 -1.43 -7.57 10.09
C PRO A 18 -0.46 -6.76 10.98
N ARG A 19 -0.49 -6.98 12.30
CA ARG A 19 0.45 -6.38 13.26
C ARG A 19 1.54 -7.41 13.55
N PRO A 20 2.75 -7.28 13.00
CA PRO A 20 3.77 -8.32 13.09
C PRO A 20 4.26 -8.49 14.53
N ASP A 21 4.37 -9.75 14.97
CA ASP A 21 5.07 -10.15 16.20
C ASP A 21 6.60 -9.99 16.06
N ASP A 22 7.34 -10.36 17.09
CA ASP A 22 8.80 -10.22 17.08
C ASP A 22 9.49 -11.08 16.01
N ARG A 23 8.92 -12.24 15.64
CA ARG A 23 9.45 -13.14 14.62
C ARG A 23 9.31 -12.51 13.23
N VAL A 24 8.12 -12.02 12.89
CA VAL A 24 7.87 -11.31 11.63
C VAL A 24 8.67 -10.00 11.58
N ARG A 25 8.75 -9.27 12.70
CA ARG A 25 9.59 -8.04 12.80
C ARG A 25 11.08 -8.33 12.60
N ALA A 26 11.58 -9.47 13.05
CA ALA A 26 12.96 -9.87 12.80
C ALA A 26 13.22 -10.09 11.31
N LEU A 27 12.28 -10.71 10.58
CA LEU A 27 12.37 -10.86 9.12
C LEU A 27 12.32 -9.50 8.40
N LEU A 28 11.42 -8.60 8.81
CA LEU A 28 11.36 -7.23 8.25
C LEU A 28 12.66 -6.44 8.50
N ARG A 29 13.31 -6.65 9.66
CA ARG A 29 14.63 -6.05 9.97
C ARG A 29 15.78 -6.61 9.14
N ARG A 30 15.70 -7.85 8.67
CA ARG A 30 16.73 -8.44 7.77
C ARG A 30 16.73 -7.76 6.41
N GLY A 31 15.56 -7.35 5.93
CA GLY A 31 15.41 -6.60 4.68
C GLY A 31 13.97 -6.50 4.24
N SER A 32 13.48 -5.27 4.09
CA SER A 32 12.25 -4.94 3.38
C SER A 32 12.57 -4.17 2.10
N ILE A 33 11.60 -4.02 1.19
CA ILE A 33 11.77 -3.23 -0.03
C ILE A 33 12.27 -1.82 0.29
N PHE A 34 11.74 -1.18 1.34
CA PHE A 34 12.18 0.16 1.75
C PHE A 34 13.65 0.20 2.17
N THR A 35 14.09 -0.74 3.02
CA THR A 35 15.48 -0.77 3.49
C THR A 35 16.45 -1.22 2.39
N GLN A 36 16.03 -2.11 1.50
CA GLN A 36 16.83 -2.54 0.35
C GLN A 36 17.02 -1.42 -0.67
N LEU A 37 15.95 -0.66 -0.99
CA LEU A 37 16.04 0.52 -1.86
C LEU A 37 16.92 1.61 -1.21
N GLN A 38 16.76 1.86 0.09
CA GLN A 38 17.62 2.80 0.82
C GLN A 38 19.10 2.42 0.73
N ALA A 39 19.43 1.13 0.90
CA ALA A 39 20.80 0.63 0.79
C ALA A 39 21.40 0.81 -0.63
N LEU A 40 20.55 0.86 -1.65
CA LEU A 40 20.93 1.14 -3.04
C LEU A 40 20.97 2.64 -3.38
N GLY A 41 20.72 3.53 -2.40
CA GLY A 41 20.61 4.97 -2.64
C GLY A 41 19.34 5.40 -3.36
N LEU A 42 18.34 4.50 -3.47
CA LEU A 42 17.07 4.78 -4.12
C LEU A 42 16.04 5.30 -3.11
N HIS A 43 15.49 6.47 -3.41
CA HIS A 43 14.50 7.13 -2.57
C HIS A 43 13.14 6.46 -2.70
N SER A 44 12.56 6.06 -1.57
CA SER A 44 11.22 5.46 -1.50
C SER A 44 10.32 6.20 -0.51
N PHE A 45 9.01 6.09 -0.69
CA PHE A 45 8.02 6.76 0.16
C PHE A 45 6.77 5.91 0.38
N PHE A 46 6.36 5.78 1.64
CA PHE A 46 5.05 5.25 2.01
C PHE A 46 4.08 6.40 2.23
N CYS A 47 3.10 6.55 1.34
CA CYS A 47 2.33 7.80 1.23
C CYS A 47 1.03 7.85 2.03
N ASN A 48 0.68 6.80 2.78
CA ASN A 48 -0.54 6.77 3.60
C ASN A 48 -0.39 7.63 4.87
N ALA A 49 -1.30 8.57 5.08
CA ALA A 49 -1.34 9.37 6.30
C ALA A 49 -2.12 8.71 7.44
N TYR A 50 -1.67 8.97 8.67
CA TYR A 50 -2.34 8.52 9.90
C TYR A 50 -2.74 9.70 10.80
N PRO A 51 -3.88 9.60 11.52
CA PRO A 51 -4.34 10.66 12.42
C PRO A 51 -3.50 10.75 13.69
N PRO A 52 -3.42 11.92 14.37
CA PRO A 52 -2.75 12.10 15.66
C PRO A 52 -3.02 10.98 16.68
N GLY A 53 -4.27 10.54 16.84
CA GLY A 53 -4.63 9.46 17.77
C GLY A 53 -3.96 8.11 17.46
N TYR A 54 -3.60 7.85 16.20
CA TYR A 54 -2.80 6.67 15.81
C TYR A 54 -1.42 6.72 16.44
N PHE A 55 -0.73 7.87 16.34
CA PHE A 55 0.59 8.09 16.90
C PHE A 55 0.58 8.12 18.43
N GLU A 56 -0.43 8.76 19.04
CA GLU A 56 -0.59 8.71 20.50
C GLU A 56 -0.73 7.28 21.02
N GLY A 57 -1.49 6.44 20.31
CA GLY A 57 -1.62 5.02 20.63
C GLY A 57 -0.28 4.29 20.61
N ILE A 58 0.58 4.57 19.64
CA ILE A 58 1.92 3.99 19.53
C ILE A 58 2.82 4.47 20.66
N ASN A 59 2.88 5.78 20.89
CA ASN A 59 3.73 6.39 21.92
C ASN A 59 3.34 5.92 23.33
N ARG A 60 2.06 5.61 23.56
CA ARG A 60 1.56 5.06 24.83
C ARG A 60 1.68 3.53 24.93
N GLY A 61 2.24 2.85 23.93
CA GLY A 61 2.34 1.39 23.88
C GLY A 61 1.00 0.67 23.73
N ARG A 62 -0.08 1.39 23.38
CA ARG A 62 -1.44 0.85 23.20
C ARG A 62 -1.72 0.40 21.76
N ARG A 63 -0.79 0.67 20.84
CA ARG A 63 -0.88 0.28 19.42
C ARG A 63 0.48 -0.11 18.89
N LEU A 64 0.51 -1.19 18.11
CA LEU A 64 1.65 -1.56 17.28
C LEU A 64 1.44 -1.08 15.85
N LEU A 65 2.53 -0.73 15.18
CA LEU A 65 2.56 -0.57 13.73
C LEU A 65 2.19 -1.88 13.03
N SER A 66 1.39 -1.80 11.97
CA SER A 66 1.23 -2.89 11.01
C SER A 66 2.50 -3.09 10.19
N ALA A 67 2.59 -4.18 9.43
CA ALA A 67 3.80 -4.59 8.74
C ALA A 67 4.36 -3.52 7.78
N ILE A 68 3.49 -2.84 7.01
CA ILE A 68 3.88 -1.83 6.02
C ILE A 68 4.47 -0.57 6.67
N PRO A 69 3.76 0.16 7.57
CA PRO A 69 4.35 1.31 8.24
C PRO A 69 5.56 0.94 9.10
N TYR A 70 5.59 -0.25 9.71
CA TYR A 70 6.79 -0.72 10.41
C TYR A 70 7.99 -0.84 9.46
N ALA A 71 7.81 -1.45 8.29
CA ALA A 71 8.87 -1.56 7.27
C ALA A 71 9.36 -0.19 6.76
N ALA A 72 8.44 0.75 6.54
CA ALA A 72 8.80 2.12 6.16
C ALA A 72 9.65 2.81 7.24
N THR A 73 9.28 2.67 8.51
CA THR A 73 10.07 3.25 9.63
C THR A 73 11.44 2.60 9.81
N LEU A 74 11.61 1.31 9.45
CA LEU A 74 12.92 0.66 9.46
C LEU A 74 13.88 1.28 8.44
N ALA A 75 13.36 1.84 7.35
CA ALA A 75 14.13 2.62 6.39
C ALA A 75 14.30 4.10 6.79
N GLY A 76 13.95 4.46 8.04
CA GLY A 76 14.08 5.81 8.56
C GLY A 76 13.00 6.80 8.10
N GLN A 77 11.93 6.33 7.46
CA GLN A 77 10.85 7.20 7.02
C GLN A 77 9.99 7.67 8.21
N ALA A 78 9.61 8.95 8.20
CA ALA A 78 8.54 9.46 9.05
C ALA A 78 7.19 9.17 8.39
N LEU A 79 6.24 8.60 9.13
CA LEU A 79 4.91 8.31 8.60
C LEU A 79 4.13 9.61 8.34
N PRO A 80 3.44 9.74 7.19
CA PRO A 80 2.66 10.93 6.89
C PRO A 80 1.55 11.20 7.91
N THR A 81 1.23 12.48 8.08
CA THR A 81 0.30 12.97 9.12
C THR A 81 -0.83 13.80 8.53
N ALA A 82 -1.71 14.32 9.39
CA ALA A 82 -2.69 15.34 9.02
C ALA A 82 -2.04 16.55 8.30
N TYR A 83 -0.82 16.93 8.69
CA TYR A 83 -0.09 18.01 8.01
C TYR A 83 0.25 17.62 6.57
N SER A 84 0.70 16.38 6.34
CA SER A 84 1.01 15.88 5.01
C SER A 84 -0.22 15.92 4.09
N LEU A 85 -1.40 15.53 4.60
CA LEU A 85 -2.66 15.61 3.86
C LEU A 85 -3.03 17.06 3.50
N ARG A 86 -3.00 17.99 4.46
CA ARG A 86 -3.28 19.42 4.21
C ARG A 86 -2.39 20.02 3.13
N ARG A 87 -1.15 19.54 3.03
CA ARG A 87 -0.15 20.02 2.08
C ARG A 87 -0.18 19.27 0.74
N GLY A 88 -1.02 18.24 0.60
CA GLY A 88 -1.07 17.41 -0.61
C GLY A 88 0.13 16.48 -0.78
N TYR A 89 0.89 16.19 0.27
CA TYR A 89 2.06 15.29 0.22
C TYR A 89 1.76 13.85 0.66
N ALA A 90 0.49 13.52 0.88
CA ALA A 90 0.03 12.20 1.27
C ALA A 90 -1.43 12.02 0.87
N LEU A 91 -1.89 10.76 0.88
CA LEU A 91 -3.29 10.41 0.76
C LEU A 91 -3.73 9.57 1.95
N ALA A 92 -5.01 9.64 2.28
CA ALA A 92 -5.63 8.73 3.19
C ALA A 92 -5.87 7.38 2.51
N ALA A 93 -6.00 6.32 3.32
CA ALA A 93 -6.18 4.98 2.80
C ALA A 93 -7.49 4.77 2.04
N ASP A 94 -8.44 5.72 2.05
CA ASP A 94 -9.71 5.68 1.30
C ASP A 94 -9.61 6.33 -0.09
N PHE A 95 -8.39 6.60 -0.56
CA PHE A 95 -8.01 7.34 -1.78
C PHE A 95 -8.29 8.84 -1.73
N THR A 96 -9.45 9.27 -1.22
CA THR A 96 -9.98 10.62 -1.43
C THR A 96 -9.79 11.58 -0.26
N ASN A 97 -9.35 11.10 0.91
CA ASN A 97 -9.33 11.81 2.21
C ASN A 97 -10.71 12.08 2.82
N GLU A 98 -11.78 11.56 2.24
CA GLU A 98 -13.15 11.80 2.69
C GLU A 98 -13.36 11.35 4.15
N GLY A 99 -12.88 10.16 4.50
CA GLY A 99 -13.04 9.59 5.84
C GLY A 99 -12.36 10.41 6.94
N TRP A 100 -11.35 11.22 6.61
CA TRP A 100 -10.74 12.15 7.57
C TRP A 100 -11.66 13.31 7.94
N ARG A 101 -12.47 13.80 6.99
CA ARG A 101 -13.47 14.84 7.28
C ARG A 101 -14.70 14.23 7.95
N ASP A 102 -15.26 13.20 7.33
CA ASP A 102 -16.61 12.73 7.64
C ASP A 102 -16.67 11.87 8.90
N HIS A 103 -15.56 11.22 9.27
CA HIS A 103 -15.52 10.31 10.42
C HIS A 103 -14.54 10.72 11.52
N MET A 104 -13.61 11.64 11.23
CA MET A 104 -12.56 12.03 12.20
C MET A 104 -12.55 13.53 12.54
N GLY A 105 -13.44 14.34 11.93
CA GLY A 105 -13.61 15.75 12.26
C GLY A 105 -12.51 16.69 11.75
N TYR A 106 -11.66 16.25 10.82
CA TYR A 106 -10.61 17.09 10.23
C TYR A 106 -11.14 17.85 9.01
N HIS A 107 -12.06 18.80 9.24
CA HIS A 107 -12.81 19.50 8.19
C HIS A 107 -11.95 20.32 7.20
N ASP A 108 -10.71 20.61 7.55
CA ASP A 108 -9.74 21.39 6.76
C ASP A 108 -8.84 20.54 5.84
N ILE A 109 -9.04 19.22 5.84
CA ILE A 109 -8.32 18.32 4.93
C ILE A 109 -8.92 18.40 3.53
N PRO A 110 -8.12 18.58 2.47
CA PRO A 110 -8.63 18.59 1.11
C PRO A 110 -9.19 17.21 0.74
N VAL A 111 -10.40 17.21 0.15
CA VAL A 111 -11.02 16.00 -0.42
C VAL A 111 -10.91 16.06 -1.93
N PHE A 112 -10.50 14.95 -2.50
CA PHE A 112 -10.37 14.78 -3.93
C PHE A 112 -11.53 13.95 -4.47
N THR A 113 -11.90 14.18 -5.73
CA THR A 113 -12.60 13.11 -6.47
C THR A 113 -11.65 11.92 -6.62
N PRO A 114 -12.13 10.69 -6.84
CA PRO A 114 -11.22 9.54 -7.01
C PRO A 114 -10.21 9.77 -8.14
N ALA A 115 -10.65 10.31 -9.29
CA ALA A 115 -9.76 10.62 -10.41
C ALA A 115 -8.69 11.68 -10.05
N ASP A 116 -9.08 12.75 -9.35
CA ASP A 116 -8.13 13.76 -8.90
C ASP A 116 -7.14 13.18 -7.86
N ALA A 117 -7.58 12.26 -7.01
CA ALA A 117 -6.69 11.56 -6.07
C ALA A 117 -5.67 10.69 -6.80
N GLY A 118 -6.07 10.02 -7.89
CA GLY A 118 -5.16 9.28 -8.75
C GLY A 118 -4.08 10.17 -9.35
N ALA A 119 -4.48 11.33 -9.89
CA ALA A 119 -3.54 12.33 -10.38
C ALA A 119 -2.65 12.90 -9.26
N GLN A 120 -3.20 13.08 -8.06
CA GLN A 120 -2.46 13.54 -6.89
C GLN A 120 -1.39 12.53 -6.45
N LEU A 121 -1.68 11.23 -6.50
CA LEU A 121 -0.68 10.19 -6.20
C LEU A 121 0.53 10.31 -7.14
N TRP A 122 0.30 10.57 -8.43
CA TRP A 122 1.39 10.80 -9.39
C TRP A 122 2.25 12.02 -9.00
N GLN A 123 1.62 13.13 -8.59
CA GLN A 123 2.35 14.31 -8.11
C GLN A 123 3.18 14.01 -6.85
N ILE A 124 2.61 13.26 -5.90
CA ILE A 124 3.31 12.81 -4.69
C ILE A 124 4.51 11.93 -5.03
N ALA A 125 4.41 11.11 -6.08
CA ALA A 125 5.44 10.14 -6.43
C ALA A 125 6.68 10.75 -7.12
N GLN A 126 6.58 11.94 -7.71
CA GLN A 126 7.65 12.55 -8.53
C GLN A 126 9.06 12.61 -7.91
N PRO A 127 9.24 12.93 -6.61
CA PRO A 127 10.58 13.01 -6.03
C PRO A 127 11.13 11.65 -5.57
N TYR A 128 10.43 10.54 -5.85
CA TYR A 128 10.77 9.21 -5.38
C TYR A 128 10.94 8.23 -6.55
N HIS A 129 11.84 7.26 -6.39
CA HIS A 129 11.98 6.15 -7.33
C HIS A 129 10.90 5.08 -7.09
N PHE A 130 10.38 5.00 -5.86
CA PHE A 130 9.35 4.04 -5.47
C PHE A 130 8.36 4.65 -4.49
N THR A 131 7.07 4.63 -4.82
CA THR A 131 5.99 5.04 -3.91
C THR A 131 5.10 3.85 -3.62
N PHE A 132 4.84 3.60 -2.34
CA PHE A 132 3.95 2.54 -1.86
C PHE A 132 2.69 3.16 -1.26
N PHE A 133 1.52 2.68 -1.68
CA PHE A 133 0.22 3.04 -1.13
C PHE A 133 -0.54 1.78 -0.72
N GLU A 134 -1.11 1.77 0.48
CA GLU A 134 -1.95 0.67 0.98
C GLU A 134 -3.44 1.07 0.98
N HIS A 135 -4.30 0.16 0.52
CA HIS A 135 -5.75 0.29 0.62
C HIS A 135 -6.33 -0.95 1.32
N TRP A 136 -6.69 -0.82 2.59
CA TRP A 136 -7.13 -1.95 3.43
C TRP A 136 -8.65 -2.09 3.54
N GLN A 137 -9.44 -1.19 2.94
CA GLN A 137 -10.89 -1.18 3.16
C GLN A 137 -11.60 -2.38 2.53
N THR A 138 -11.08 -2.93 1.42
CA THR A 138 -11.63 -4.13 0.78
C THR A 138 -11.69 -5.31 1.75
N ASP A 139 -10.66 -5.52 2.56
CA ASP A 139 -10.62 -6.57 3.59
C ASP A 139 -11.69 -6.36 4.67
N LEU A 140 -11.84 -5.11 5.16
CA LEU A 140 -12.87 -4.77 6.14
C LEU A 140 -14.28 -4.99 5.60
N LEU A 141 -14.53 -4.64 4.33
CA LEU A 141 -15.82 -4.80 3.68
C LEU A 141 -16.14 -6.29 3.43
N GLY A 142 -15.15 -7.07 2.99
CA GLY A 142 -15.25 -8.51 2.87
C GLY A 142 -15.58 -9.19 4.20
N HIS A 143 -14.88 -8.84 5.28
CA HIS A 143 -15.18 -9.34 6.62
C HIS A 143 -16.61 -9.05 7.11
N ARG A 144 -17.20 -7.94 6.67
CA ARG A 144 -18.57 -7.54 7.01
C ARG A 144 -19.63 -8.18 6.12
N GLY A 145 -19.25 -8.79 4.99
CA GLY A 145 -20.20 -9.22 3.96
C GLY A 145 -20.98 -8.05 3.34
N ASP A 146 -20.39 -6.85 3.34
CA ASP A 146 -21.05 -5.64 2.86
C ASP A 146 -20.84 -5.48 1.34
N PHE A 147 -21.60 -6.25 0.57
CA PHE A 147 -21.45 -6.34 -0.88
C PHE A 147 -21.62 -5.00 -1.59
N ASP A 148 -22.64 -4.22 -1.23
CA ASP A 148 -22.93 -2.93 -1.88
C ASP A 148 -21.81 -1.92 -1.63
N ALA A 149 -21.29 -1.86 -0.39
CA ALA A 149 -20.15 -1.02 -0.08
C ALA A 149 -18.86 -1.50 -0.75
N ALA A 150 -18.66 -2.82 -0.90
CA ALA A 150 -17.54 -3.38 -1.66
C ALA A 150 -17.60 -2.96 -3.14
N VAL A 151 -18.76 -3.04 -3.78
CA VAL A 151 -18.94 -2.56 -5.16
C VAL A 151 -18.63 -1.07 -5.27
N ALA A 152 -19.15 -0.24 -4.37
CA ALA A 152 -18.87 1.20 -4.36
C ALA A 152 -17.37 1.51 -4.16
N ASN A 153 -16.68 0.72 -3.32
CA ASN A 153 -15.24 0.84 -3.12
C ASN A 153 -14.45 0.48 -4.39
N PHE A 154 -14.84 -0.57 -5.13
CA PHE A 154 -14.20 -0.90 -6.41
C PHE A 154 -14.47 0.14 -7.49
N GLN A 155 -15.67 0.74 -7.55
CA GLN A 155 -15.95 1.87 -8.46
C GLN A 155 -15.08 3.09 -8.12
N ARG A 156 -14.83 3.35 -6.83
CA ARG A 156 -13.89 4.38 -6.38
C ARG A 156 -12.46 4.05 -6.81
N PHE A 157 -12.01 2.82 -6.63
CA PHE A 157 -10.69 2.37 -7.07
C PHE A 157 -10.52 2.48 -8.59
N ASP A 158 -11.53 2.09 -9.38
CA ASP A 158 -11.50 2.18 -10.85
C ASP A 158 -11.30 3.63 -11.32
N ALA A 159 -12.10 4.57 -10.79
CA ALA A 159 -11.95 5.98 -11.09
C ALA A 159 -10.60 6.56 -10.62
N PHE A 160 -10.09 6.10 -9.47
CA PHE A 160 -8.76 6.46 -8.97
C PHE A 160 -7.65 5.96 -9.90
N LEU A 161 -7.71 4.70 -10.33
CA LEU A 161 -6.73 4.12 -11.23
C LEU A 161 -6.75 4.82 -12.59
N LEU A 162 -7.93 5.15 -13.13
CA LEU A 162 -8.05 5.94 -14.36
C LEU A 162 -7.36 7.31 -14.23
N GLY A 163 -7.59 8.01 -13.12
CA GLY A 163 -6.93 9.29 -12.84
C GLY A 163 -5.41 9.18 -12.78
N LEU A 164 -4.90 8.14 -12.10
CA LEU A 164 -3.47 7.86 -12.03
C LEU A 164 -2.87 7.55 -13.41
N LEU A 165 -3.53 6.69 -14.20
CA LEU A 165 -3.08 6.31 -15.55
C LEU A 165 -3.02 7.52 -16.48
N ASN A 166 -4.01 8.42 -16.42
CA ASN A 166 -4.05 9.62 -17.23
C ASN A 166 -2.94 10.63 -16.89
N ALA A 167 -2.50 10.65 -15.63
CA ALA A 167 -1.47 11.58 -15.17
C ALA A 167 -0.04 11.06 -15.37
N THR A 168 0.16 9.74 -15.37
CA THR A 168 1.47 9.08 -15.32
C THR A 168 2.16 9.01 -16.68
N ASP A 169 3.48 9.24 -16.74
CA ASP A 169 4.30 8.88 -17.91
C ASP A 169 4.58 7.37 -17.93
N LEU A 170 3.62 6.61 -18.46
CA LEU A 170 3.66 5.14 -18.52
C LEU A 170 4.83 4.56 -19.34
N ARG A 171 5.56 5.38 -20.10
CA ARG A 171 6.76 4.92 -20.82
C ARG A 171 7.93 4.66 -19.88
N ASN A 172 7.98 5.39 -18.76
CA ASN A 172 9.10 5.38 -17.82
C ASN A 172 8.69 4.94 -16.41
N THR A 173 7.42 4.58 -16.22
CA THR A 173 6.86 4.19 -14.92
C THR A 173 6.11 2.88 -15.05
N LEU A 174 6.38 1.95 -14.13
CA LEU A 174 5.62 0.73 -13.93
C LEU A 174 4.70 0.92 -12.72
N ILE A 175 3.40 0.81 -12.95
CA ILE A 175 2.39 0.77 -11.88
C ILE A 175 2.08 -0.70 -11.58
N ILE A 176 2.11 -1.04 -10.29
CA ILE A 176 1.79 -2.37 -9.78
C ILE A 176 0.57 -2.25 -8.87
N VAL A 177 -0.52 -2.92 -9.22
CA VAL A 177 -1.69 -3.11 -8.35
C VAL A 177 -1.66 -4.56 -7.88
N ALA A 178 -1.51 -4.78 -6.58
CA ALA A 178 -1.43 -6.12 -6.01
C ALA A 178 -2.32 -6.27 -4.79
N ALA A 179 -2.91 -7.45 -4.63
CA ALA A 179 -3.51 -7.89 -3.38
C ALA A 179 -2.53 -8.84 -2.67
N ASP A 180 -2.54 -8.83 -1.33
CA ASP A 180 -1.78 -9.77 -0.52
C ASP A 180 -2.54 -11.07 -0.22
N HIS A 181 -3.87 -11.06 -0.35
CA HIS A 181 -4.74 -12.23 -0.26
C HIS A 181 -6.13 -11.97 -0.87
N GLY A 182 -6.96 -13.02 -0.96
CA GLY A 182 -8.39 -12.91 -1.26
C GLY A 182 -9.23 -12.70 0.00
N ASN A 183 -10.40 -12.08 -0.15
CA ASN A 183 -11.46 -11.90 0.85
C ASN A 183 -12.74 -11.42 0.14
N VAL A 184 -12.74 -10.16 -0.33
CA VAL A 184 -13.93 -9.44 -0.78
C VAL A 184 -14.54 -9.99 -2.07
N GLU A 185 -13.81 -10.78 -2.85
CA GLU A 185 -14.36 -11.48 -4.02
C GLU A 185 -15.38 -12.57 -3.64
N GLU A 186 -15.35 -13.05 -2.39
CA GLU A 186 -16.35 -13.92 -1.78
C GLU A 186 -17.02 -13.22 -0.58
N CYS A 187 -17.66 -12.07 -0.85
CA CYS A 187 -18.29 -11.20 0.15
C CYS A 187 -19.58 -11.77 0.82
N ASN A 188 -19.71 -13.09 0.94
CA ASN A 188 -20.84 -13.75 1.60
C ASN A 188 -20.45 -14.36 2.97
N HIS A 189 -19.17 -14.26 3.35
CA HIS A 189 -18.67 -14.71 4.65
C HIS A 189 -17.53 -13.82 5.17
N GLY A 190 -17.32 -13.81 6.48
CA GLY A 190 -16.31 -12.97 7.11
C GLY A 190 -14.88 -13.53 7.15
N LYS A 191 -14.47 -14.41 6.22
CA LYS A 191 -13.14 -15.07 6.21
C LYS A 191 -12.36 -14.72 4.95
N HIS A 192 -11.04 -14.82 5.00
CA HIS A 192 -10.20 -14.79 3.81
C HIS A 192 -10.43 -16.04 2.96
N THR A 193 -10.11 -15.95 1.67
CA THR A 193 -10.17 -17.08 0.73
C THR A 193 -8.76 -17.60 0.40
N THR A 194 -8.70 -18.72 -0.31
CA THR A 194 -7.46 -19.24 -0.93
C THR A 194 -7.43 -18.98 -2.44
N ASN A 195 -8.25 -18.05 -2.93
CA ASN A 195 -8.23 -17.65 -4.33
C ASN A 195 -6.89 -16.97 -4.67
N PRO A 196 -6.41 -17.06 -5.91
CA PRO A 196 -5.22 -16.34 -6.34
C PRO A 196 -5.36 -14.84 -6.09
N ALA A 197 -4.35 -14.23 -5.47
CA ALA A 197 -4.33 -12.80 -5.23
C ALA A 197 -4.15 -12.03 -6.55
N LEU A 198 -4.84 -10.90 -6.69
CA LEU A 198 -4.75 -10.04 -7.87
C LEU A 198 -3.33 -9.48 -8.05
N THR A 199 -2.84 -9.45 -9.28
CA THR A 199 -1.69 -8.65 -9.70
C THR A 199 -1.95 -8.06 -11.08
N LEU A 200 -1.88 -6.73 -11.20
CA LEU A 200 -1.95 -5.98 -12.45
C LEU A 200 -0.68 -5.16 -12.61
N LEU A 201 -0.09 -5.22 -13.80
CA LEU A 201 1.08 -4.43 -14.19
C LEU A 201 0.71 -3.53 -15.36
N LEU A 202 1.01 -2.24 -15.22
CA LEU A 202 0.63 -1.20 -16.19
C LEU A 202 1.83 -0.30 -16.47
N GLY A 203 2.08 0.02 -17.73
CA GLY A 203 3.16 0.92 -18.15
C GLY A 203 4.45 0.21 -18.54
N ALA A 204 5.59 0.75 -18.11
CA ALA A 204 6.90 0.40 -18.63
C ALA A 204 7.23 -1.08 -18.41
N GLU A 205 7.51 -1.81 -19.49
CA GLU A 205 7.96 -3.21 -19.48
C GLU A 205 7.03 -4.18 -18.73
N HIS A 206 5.73 -3.85 -18.62
CA HIS A 206 4.77 -4.64 -17.86
C HIS A 206 4.68 -6.10 -18.33
N ASP A 207 4.84 -6.36 -19.63
CA ASP A 207 4.86 -7.69 -20.24
C ASP A 207 6.07 -8.52 -19.81
N VAL A 208 7.25 -7.90 -19.76
CA VAL A 208 8.48 -8.52 -19.26
C VAL A 208 8.31 -8.90 -17.78
N TYR A 209 7.79 -7.98 -16.97
CA TYR A 209 7.64 -8.20 -15.52
C TYR A 209 6.49 -9.11 -15.15
N ALA A 210 5.45 -9.22 -15.98
CA ALA A 210 4.36 -10.17 -15.77
C ALA A 210 4.87 -11.61 -15.72
N THR A 211 5.89 -11.93 -16.52
CA THR A 211 6.53 -13.25 -16.48
C THR A 211 7.39 -13.50 -15.25
N ARG A 212 7.78 -12.43 -14.52
CA ARG A 212 8.68 -12.49 -13.35
C ARG A 212 7.94 -12.46 -12.02
N ILE A 213 6.67 -12.05 -11.98
CA ILE A 213 5.86 -11.98 -10.77
C ILE A 213 4.79 -13.05 -10.87
N GLN A 214 5.03 -14.20 -10.24
CA GLN A 214 4.10 -15.32 -10.16
C GLN A 214 3.62 -15.58 -8.73
N ARG A 215 4.36 -15.03 -7.76
CA ARG A 215 4.11 -15.19 -6.33
C ARG A 215 4.36 -13.89 -5.58
N LEU A 216 3.78 -13.78 -4.40
CA LEU A 216 3.93 -12.59 -3.54
C LEU A 216 5.37 -12.32 -3.09
N ASP A 217 6.26 -13.32 -3.13
CA ASP A 217 7.68 -13.18 -2.80
C ASP A 217 8.54 -12.70 -3.99
N ASP A 218 7.97 -12.59 -5.20
CA ASP A 218 8.71 -12.13 -6.39
C ASP A 218 8.81 -10.60 -6.49
N PHE A 219 7.89 -9.87 -5.83
CA PHE A 219 7.76 -8.41 -5.98
C PHE A 219 9.06 -7.65 -5.70
N VAL A 220 9.77 -7.98 -4.61
CA VAL A 220 10.98 -7.24 -4.22
C VAL A 220 12.06 -7.34 -5.29
N SER A 221 12.31 -8.55 -5.79
CA SER A 221 13.31 -8.79 -6.83
C SER A 221 12.93 -8.10 -8.13
N ALA A 222 11.65 -8.17 -8.52
CA ALA A 222 11.13 -7.49 -9.71
C ALA A 222 11.28 -5.96 -9.63
N ILE A 223 10.87 -5.35 -8.51
CA ILE A 223 10.94 -3.89 -8.30
C ILE A 223 12.39 -3.41 -8.30
N ILE A 224 13.29 -4.08 -7.56
CA ILE A 224 14.71 -3.69 -7.54
C ILE A 224 15.29 -3.81 -8.94
N THR A 225 15.02 -4.92 -9.64
CA THR A 225 15.51 -5.11 -11.01
C THR A 225 15.00 -4.04 -11.96
N PHE A 226 13.77 -3.55 -11.79
CA PHE A 226 13.22 -2.45 -12.60
C PHE A 226 13.95 -1.13 -12.36
N LEU A 227 14.20 -0.79 -11.09
CA LEU A 227 14.76 0.50 -10.71
C LEU A 227 16.27 0.61 -10.89
N THR A 228 17.00 -0.50 -10.95
CA THR A 228 18.47 -0.51 -11.08
C THR A 228 18.97 -0.83 -12.50
N LYS A 229 18.10 -0.76 -13.51
CA LYS A 229 18.54 -0.93 -14.90
C LYS A 229 19.44 0.24 -15.30
N ALA A 230 20.57 -0.11 -15.93
CA ALA A 230 21.47 0.84 -16.58
C ALA A 230 20.93 1.27 -17.94
#